data_AF-A0A0J1G7I7-F1
#
_entry.id   AF-A0A0J1G7I7-F1
#
_cell.length_a   1.000
_cell.length_b   1.000
_cell.length_c   1.000
_cell.angle_alpha   90.00
_cell.angle_beta   90.00
_cell.angle_gamma   90.00
#
_symmetry.space_group_name_H-M   'P 1'
#
loop_
_entity.id
_entity.type
_entity.pdbx_description
1 polymer ?
#
loop_
_entity_poly.entity_id
_entity_poly.type
_entity_poly.pdbx_seq_one_letter_code
_entity_poly.pdbx_strand_id
1 'polypeptide(L)'
;MNITINDELRTYVDPLTPAEHEALERSLLTEGCREALILWRDVLIDGHNRYAICSQHGIPFRTVQNDSFDSIEDVKLWMIDNQLARRSVTDFQRGLMALRKKEILAARVVQKSDDELQTEADQAVPFSPPWNTRQEVARAARVSANTISQIERIQKAAAPELVDAVRSGAISISSAANVASLPREAQVAAVAGGKKELQQAARQVREQKSAAKPKKDVDTGTPEEQVKALKAQVAELKDRVATLINENEVLKQKLVLLGEA
;
A
#
# COMPACT_ATOMS: atom_id res chain seq x y z
N MET A 1 18.00 26.05 23.12
CA MET A 1 17.37 25.86 21.79
C MET A 1 16.03 25.16 22.03
N ASN A 2 14.92 25.66 21.49
CA ASN A 2 13.61 25.01 21.63
C ASN A 2 13.36 24.15 20.38
N ILE A 3 13.11 22.85 20.57
CA ILE A 3 12.77 21.90 19.49
C ILE A 3 11.36 21.40 19.74
N THR A 4 10.49 21.60 18.76
CA THR A 4 9.09 21.20 18.79
C THR A 4 8.93 19.82 18.15
N ILE A 5 8.31 18.89 18.88
CA ILE A 5 7.95 17.57 18.36
C ILE A 5 6.53 17.63 17.83
N ASN A 6 6.38 17.45 16.52
CA ASN A 6 5.08 17.32 15.90
C ASN A 6 4.64 15.84 15.92
N ASP A 7 3.58 15.53 16.66
CA ASP A 7 3.07 14.17 16.80
C ASP A 7 2.65 13.54 15.48
N GLU A 8 2.13 14.34 14.55
CA GLU A 8 1.76 13.85 13.22
C GLU A 8 3.00 13.40 12.44
N LEU A 9 4.06 14.20 12.43
CA LEU A 9 5.32 13.87 11.76
C LEU A 9 6.00 12.65 12.41
N ARG A 10 5.91 12.52 13.73
CA ARG A 10 6.48 11.39 14.47
C ARG A 10 5.94 10.04 13.96
N THR A 11 4.69 9.99 13.48
CA THR A 11 4.10 8.76 12.91
C THR A 11 4.71 8.29 11.59
N TYR A 12 5.53 9.11 10.91
CA TYR A 12 6.22 8.73 9.67
C TYR A 12 7.52 7.98 9.92
N VAL A 13 7.99 7.98 11.16
CA VAL A 13 9.15 7.21 11.59
C VAL A 13 8.64 6.00 12.34
N ASP A 14 8.97 4.81 11.84
CA ASP A 14 8.57 3.59 12.53
C ASP A 14 9.26 3.49 13.89
N PRO A 15 8.54 3.02 14.93
CA PRO A 15 9.11 2.86 16.25
C PRO A 15 10.22 1.82 16.22
N LEU A 16 11.28 2.07 16.99
CA LEU A 16 12.35 1.09 17.17
C LEU A 16 11.83 -0.09 18.00
N THR A 17 12.22 -1.29 17.61
CA THR A 17 12.13 -2.45 18.51
C THR A 17 13.01 -2.21 19.75
N PRO A 18 12.75 -2.90 20.88
CA PRO A 18 13.59 -2.77 22.07
C PRO A 18 15.08 -3.01 21.80
N ALA A 19 15.40 -4.00 20.97
CA ALA A 19 16.78 -4.31 20.59
C ALA A 19 17.41 -3.20 19.73
N GLU A 20 16.67 -2.61 18.78
CA GLU A 20 17.15 -1.48 17.99
C GLU A 20 17.34 -0.21 18.84
N HIS A 21 16.46 0.03 19.80
CA HIS A 21 16.57 1.13 20.74
C HIS A 21 17.83 0.97 21.60
N GLU A 22 18.04 -0.20 22.21
CA GLU A 22 19.22 -0.48 23.04
C GLU A 22 20.52 -0.34 22.23
N ALA A 23 20.54 -0.84 20.99
CA ALA A 23 21.68 -0.70 20.10
C ALA A 23 22.00 0.76 19.77
N LEU A 24 20.96 1.56 19.46
CA LEU A 24 21.10 2.99 19.19
C LEU A 24 21.59 3.75 20.43
N GLU A 25 20.99 3.49 21.58
CA GLU A 25 21.33 4.10 22.87
C GLU A 25 22.79 3.82 23.25
N ARG A 26 23.23 2.57 23.11
CA ARG A 26 24.63 2.20 23.36
C ARG A 26 25.61 2.95 22.44
N SER A 27 25.28 3.08 21.14
CA SER A 27 26.14 3.83 20.21
C SER A 27 26.17 5.32 20.56
N LEU A 28 25.04 5.93 20.92
CA LEU A 28 24.96 7.33 21.33
C LEU A 28 25.74 7.61 22.62
N LEU A 29 25.67 6.71 23.61
CA LEU A 29 26.45 6.85 24.86
C LEU A 29 27.95 6.70 24.64
N THR A 30 28.35 5.84 23.70
CA THR A 30 29.78 5.54 23.44
C THR A 30 30.43 6.58 22.54
N GLU A 31 29.72 7.03 21.51
CA GLU A 31 30.28 7.82 20.41
C GLU A 31 29.68 9.24 20.30
N GLY A 32 28.64 9.54 21.08
CA GLY A 32 27.85 10.77 20.97
C GLY A 32 26.92 10.81 19.76
N CYS A 33 26.17 11.90 19.61
CA CYS A 33 25.28 12.12 18.47
C CYS A 33 26.06 12.64 17.25
N ARG A 34 26.65 11.72 16.48
CA ARG A 34 27.49 12.05 15.30
C ARG A 34 26.70 12.76 14.20
N GLU A 35 25.59 12.14 13.81
CA GLU A 35 24.69 12.64 12.78
C GLU A 35 23.84 13.77 13.34
N ALA A 36 23.68 14.86 12.58
CA ALA A 36 22.85 15.98 13.00
C ALA A 36 21.35 15.63 12.99
N LEU A 37 20.59 16.29 13.85
CA LEU A 37 19.13 16.32 13.79
C LEU A 37 18.71 17.32 12.72
N ILE A 38 17.66 17.00 11.95
CA ILE A 38 17.19 17.88 10.88
C ILE A 38 15.92 18.58 11.36
N LEU A 39 15.91 19.89 11.25
CA LEU A 39 14.81 20.75 11.64
C LEU A 39 14.22 21.45 10.41
N TRP A 40 12.93 21.73 10.48
CA TRP A 40 12.27 22.75 9.67
C TRP A 40 11.74 23.81 10.63
N ARG A 41 12.38 24.98 10.64
CA ARG A 41 12.18 26.01 11.68
C ARG A 41 12.51 25.43 13.06
N ASP A 42 11.53 25.37 13.95
CA ASP A 42 11.64 24.76 15.28
C ASP A 42 11.15 23.29 15.32
N VAL A 43 10.58 22.77 14.24
CA VAL A 43 9.99 21.43 14.19
C VAL A 43 11.04 20.37 13.83
N LEU A 44 11.10 19.28 14.60
CA LEU A 44 11.96 18.13 14.29
C LEU A 44 11.39 17.31 13.13
N ILE A 45 12.18 17.13 12.05
CA ILE A 45 11.76 16.39 10.86
C ILE A 45 12.61 15.13 10.58
N ASP A 46 13.84 15.05 11.08
CA ASP A 46 14.62 13.80 11.12
C ASP A 46 15.45 13.69 12.41
N GLY A 47 15.58 12.47 12.91
CA GLY A 47 16.34 12.17 14.11
C GLY A 47 15.50 12.06 15.38
N HIS A 48 14.19 11.84 15.29
CA HIS A 48 13.27 11.65 16.44
C HIS A 48 13.81 10.71 17.53
N ASN A 49 14.24 9.50 17.16
CA ASN A 49 14.80 8.54 18.13
C ASN A 49 16.11 9.01 18.76
N ARG A 50 16.98 9.65 17.95
CA ARG A 50 18.25 10.22 18.43
C ARG A 50 18.00 11.37 19.41
N TYR A 51 17.08 12.26 19.07
CA TYR A 51 16.69 13.39 19.91
C TYR A 51 16.15 12.94 21.26
N ALA A 52 15.26 11.94 21.29
CA ALA A 52 14.70 11.40 22.53
C ALA A 52 15.80 10.86 23.46
N ILE A 53 16.68 10.00 22.93
CA ILE A 53 17.79 9.41 23.71
C ILE A 53 18.79 10.48 24.14
N CYS A 54 19.19 11.39 23.24
CA CYS A 54 20.17 12.42 23.57
C CYS A 54 19.64 13.38 24.64
N SER A 55 18.35 13.73 24.58
CA SER A 55 17.70 14.58 25.58
C SER A 55 17.62 13.88 26.94
N GLN A 56 17.32 12.58 26.95
CA GLN A 56 17.27 11.77 28.18
C GLN A 56 18.64 11.68 28.87
N HIS A 57 19.72 11.53 28.11
CA HIS A 57 21.07 11.32 28.64
C HIS A 57 21.93 12.59 28.71
N GLY A 58 21.40 13.74 28.31
CA GLY A 58 22.17 14.99 28.25
C GLY A 58 23.31 14.95 27.22
N ILE A 59 23.19 14.12 26.18
CA ILE A 59 24.21 13.97 25.13
C ILE A 59 24.13 15.19 24.19
N PRO A 60 25.22 15.92 23.97
CA PRO A 60 25.24 17.02 23.01
C PRO A 60 24.94 16.53 21.59
N PHE A 61 24.15 17.30 20.84
CA PHE A 61 23.83 17.03 19.45
C PHE A 61 23.91 18.29 18.60
N ARG A 62 24.11 18.09 17.30
CA ARG A 62 24.08 19.16 16.29
C ARG A 62 22.73 19.18 15.59
N THR A 63 22.34 20.35 15.10
CA THR A 63 21.13 20.54 14.30
C THR A 63 21.49 21.15 12.95
N VAL A 64 20.70 20.81 11.92
CA VAL A 64 20.78 21.38 10.57
C VAL A 64 19.39 21.81 10.16
N GLN A 65 19.26 23.01 9.58
CA GLN A 65 18.00 23.50 9.03
C GLN A 65 17.81 22.99 7.60
N ASN A 66 16.57 22.61 7.29
CA ASN A 66 16.12 22.37 5.93
C ASN A 66 14.95 23.30 5.63
N ASP A 67 15.27 24.43 5.00
CA ASP A 67 14.31 25.50 4.69
C ASP A 67 13.66 25.32 3.30
N SER A 68 13.80 24.14 2.68
CA SER A 68 13.33 23.87 1.31
C SER A 68 11.83 23.56 1.21
N PHE A 69 11.06 23.78 2.29
CA PHE A 69 9.65 23.39 2.38
C PHE A 69 8.75 24.58 2.64
N ASP A 70 7.70 24.69 1.83
CA ASP A 70 6.67 25.72 1.96
C ASP A 70 5.56 25.31 2.94
N SER A 71 5.31 24.00 3.06
CA SER A 71 4.21 23.45 3.86
C SER A 71 4.61 22.22 4.67
N ILE A 72 3.79 21.90 5.68
CA ILE A 72 3.92 20.64 6.43
C ILE A 72 3.70 19.41 5.53
N GLU A 73 2.93 19.54 4.44
CA GLU A 73 2.73 18.46 3.48
C GLU A 73 4.00 18.15 2.69
N ASP A 74 4.76 19.18 2.30
CA ASP A 74 6.04 18.99 1.63
C ASP A 74 7.07 18.34 2.57
N VAL A 75 7.03 18.69 3.88
CA VAL A 75 7.81 17.98 4.91
C VAL A 75 7.42 16.50 4.99
N LYS A 76 6.12 16.18 5.03
CA LYS A 76 5.63 14.79 5.06
C LYS A 76 6.10 14.00 3.84
N LEU A 77 6.00 14.58 2.64
CA LEU A 77 6.46 13.96 1.41
C LEU A 77 7.97 13.71 1.42
N TRP A 78 8.75 14.67 1.91
CA TRP A 78 10.19 14.53 2.06
C TRP A 78 10.56 13.44 3.10
N MET A 79 9.87 13.38 4.24
CA MET A 79 10.10 12.35 5.25
C MET A 79 9.84 10.95 4.70
N ILE A 80 8.77 10.77 3.92
CA ILE A 80 8.50 9.53 3.20
C ILE A 80 9.66 9.19 2.26
N ASP A 81 10.09 10.13 1.42
CA ASP A 81 11.13 9.87 0.42
C ASP A 81 12.49 9.56 1.05
N ASN A 82 12.84 10.26 2.13
CA ASN A 82 14.04 9.99 2.92
C ASN A 82 14.00 8.57 3.49
N GLN A 83 12.85 8.12 3.99
CA GLN A 83 12.69 6.78 4.55
C GLN A 83 12.68 5.69 3.47
N LEU A 84 12.02 5.92 2.33
CA LEU A 84 12.03 5.00 1.18
C LEU A 84 13.45 4.78 0.62
N ALA A 85 14.33 5.77 0.73
CA ALA A 85 15.73 5.67 0.33
C ALA A 85 16.59 4.78 1.26
N ARG A 86 16.14 4.52 2.50
CA ARG A 86 16.89 3.70 3.46
C ARG A 86 16.86 2.22 3.08
N ARG A 87 18.02 1.57 3.24
CA ARG A 87 18.18 0.13 2.95
C ARG A 87 17.53 -0.77 4.01
N SER A 88 17.49 -0.31 5.26
CA SER A 88 16.97 -1.07 6.41
C SER A 88 15.45 -1.20 6.46
N VAL A 89 14.72 -0.43 5.66
CA VAL A 89 13.25 -0.41 5.67
C VAL A 89 12.70 -1.68 5.03
N THR A 90 11.79 -2.36 5.71
CA THR A 90 11.16 -3.59 5.20
C THR A 90 10.18 -3.28 4.07
N ASP A 91 9.90 -4.28 3.22
CA ASP A 91 8.91 -4.14 2.14
C ASP A 91 7.52 -3.72 2.64
N PHE A 92 7.15 -4.16 3.85
CA PHE A 92 5.89 -3.78 4.49
C PHE A 92 5.87 -2.28 4.78
N GLN A 93 6.93 -1.77 5.41
CA GLN A 93 7.08 -0.35 5.72
C GLN A 93 7.16 0.50 4.45
N ARG A 94 7.91 0.06 3.42
CA ARG A 94 7.95 0.76 2.11
C ARG A 94 6.57 0.86 1.49
N GLY A 95 5.79 -0.22 1.53
CA GLY A 95 4.43 -0.21 0.99
C GLY A 95 3.49 0.73 1.74
N LEU A 96 3.54 0.75 3.09
CA LEU A 96 2.74 1.70 3.88
C LEU A 96 3.10 3.16 3.57
N MET A 97 4.40 3.46 3.45
CA MET A 97 4.89 4.79 3.10
C MET A 97 4.45 5.23 1.71
N ALA A 98 4.49 4.33 0.73
CA ALA A 98 4.04 4.63 -0.63
C ALA A 98 2.51 4.81 -0.71
N LEU A 99 1.73 4.05 0.07
CA LEU A 99 0.28 4.24 0.20
C LEU A 99 -0.04 5.61 0.80
N ARG A 100 0.63 5.98 1.90
CA ARG A 100 0.48 7.30 2.53
C ARG A 100 0.89 8.44 1.60
N LYS A 101 1.96 8.26 0.81
CA LYS A 101 2.39 9.23 -0.21
C LYS A 101 1.30 9.45 -1.26
N LYS A 102 0.69 8.37 -1.74
CA LYS A 102 -0.43 8.45 -2.67
C LYS A 102 -1.60 9.24 -2.08
N GLU A 103 -1.96 9.00 -0.83
CA GLU A 103 -3.05 9.72 -0.16
C GLU A 103 -2.78 11.24 -0.09
N ILE A 104 -1.57 11.65 0.31
CA ILE A 104 -1.18 13.06 0.38
C ILE A 104 -1.24 13.71 -1.01
N LEU A 105 -0.69 13.04 -2.02
CA LEU A 105 -0.69 13.58 -3.39
C LEU A 105 -2.10 13.63 -4.00
N ALA A 106 -2.95 12.64 -3.71
CA ALA A 106 -4.33 12.64 -4.15
C ALA A 106 -5.13 13.79 -3.51
N ALA A 107 -4.95 14.02 -2.20
CA ALA A 107 -5.57 15.16 -1.52
C ALA A 107 -5.14 16.50 -2.13
N ARG A 108 -3.86 16.65 -2.52
CA ARG A 108 -3.34 17.86 -3.16
C ARG A 108 -3.98 18.13 -4.53
N VAL A 109 -4.27 17.09 -5.33
CA VAL A 109 -4.98 17.26 -6.61
C VAL A 109 -6.40 17.77 -6.38
N VAL A 110 -7.11 17.18 -5.42
CA VAL A 110 -8.50 17.59 -5.11
C VAL A 110 -8.55 19.04 -4.64
N GLN A 111 -7.62 19.44 -3.76
CA GLN A 111 -7.53 20.82 -3.30
C GLN A 111 -7.24 21.80 -4.45
N LYS A 112 -6.32 21.46 -5.35
CA LYS A 112 -6.03 22.30 -6.53
C LYS A 112 -7.21 22.39 -7.49
N SER A 113 -7.91 21.28 -7.74
CA SER A 113 -9.08 21.31 -8.61
C SER A 113 -10.20 22.16 -8.02
N ASP A 114 -10.40 22.12 -6.70
CA ASP A 114 -11.42 22.93 -6.02
C ASP A 114 -11.07 24.44 -6.07
N ASP A 115 -9.78 24.79 -5.97
CA ASP A 115 -9.28 26.17 -6.09
C ASP A 115 -9.35 26.68 -7.54
N GLU A 116 -9.00 25.84 -8.52
CA GLU A 116 -9.09 26.15 -9.97
C GLU A 116 -10.54 26.27 -10.46
N LEU A 117 -11.46 25.43 -9.93
CA LEU A 117 -12.90 25.55 -10.17
C LEU A 117 -13.50 26.85 -9.60
N GLN A 118 -12.84 27.48 -8.62
CA GLN A 118 -13.23 28.78 -8.09
C GLN A 118 -12.59 29.97 -8.85
N THR A 119 -11.54 29.74 -9.65
CA THR A 119 -10.75 30.84 -10.24
C THR A 119 -10.82 30.99 -11.75
N GLU A 120 -11.06 29.96 -12.58
CA GLU A 120 -11.34 30.19 -14.01
C GLU A 120 -11.85 28.93 -14.73
N ALA A 121 -12.98 29.06 -15.42
CA ALA A 121 -13.53 28.05 -16.32
C ALA A 121 -12.88 28.15 -17.70
N ASP A 122 -11.62 27.74 -17.87
CA ASP A 122 -11.15 27.33 -19.19
C ASP A 122 -9.91 26.42 -19.16
N GLN A 123 -10.02 25.29 -19.87
CA GLN A 123 -8.95 24.35 -20.28
C GLN A 123 -8.22 23.54 -19.19
N ALA A 124 -8.96 22.60 -18.56
CA ALA A 124 -8.35 21.54 -17.76
C ALA A 124 -7.73 20.43 -18.66
N VAL A 125 -6.41 20.48 -18.86
CA VAL A 125 -5.65 19.24 -19.14
C VAL A 125 -5.62 18.42 -17.84
N PRO A 126 -6.04 17.15 -17.84
CA PRO A 126 -6.02 16.36 -16.62
C PRO A 126 -4.57 16.09 -16.21
N PHE A 127 -4.06 16.86 -15.25
CA PHE A 127 -2.83 16.54 -14.56
C PHE A 127 -3.08 15.28 -13.74
N SER A 128 -2.65 14.13 -14.26
CA SER A 128 -2.62 12.88 -13.51
C SER A 128 -1.27 12.82 -12.78
N PRO A 129 -1.22 12.96 -11.44
CA PRO A 129 0.03 12.74 -10.73
C PRO A 129 0.58 11.36 -11.04
N PRO A 130 1.91 11.18 -10.96
CA PRO A 130 2.59 9.91 -11.21
C PRO A 130 2.34 8.85 -10.10
N TRP A 131 1.22 8.94 -9.37
CA TRP A 131 0.85 8.13 -8.21
C TRP A 131 -0.61 7.67 -8.23
N ASN A 132 -1.29 7.83 -9.36
CA ASN A 132 -2.71 7.48 -9.46
C ASN A 132 -2.93 5.97 -9.54
N THR A 133 -1.95 5.22 -10.07
CA THR A 133 -2.08 3.78 -10.27
C THR A 133 -1.41 2.98 -9.17
N ARG A 134 -1.96 1.78 -8.87
CA ARG A 134 -1.33 0.83 -7.96
C ARG A 134 0.08 0.43 -8.41
N GLN A 135 0.34 0.43 -9.73
CA GLN A 135 1.64 0.07 -10.29
C GLN A 135 2.71 1.11 -9.99
N GLU A 136 2.36 2.40 -10.02
CA GLU A 136 3.28 3.49 -9.64
C GLU A 136 3.63 3.44 -8.16
N VAL A 137 2.62 3.25 -7.29
CA VAL A 137 2.84 3.06 -5.84
C VAL A 137 3.79 1.89 -5.59
N ALA A 138 3.57 0.76 -6.26
CA ALA A 138 4.42 -0.41 -6.14
C ALA A 138 5.86 -0.12 -6.58
N ARG A 139 6.03 0.60 -7.69
CA ARG A 139 7.35 0.99 -8.23
C ARG A 139 8.12 1.89 -7.26
N ALA A 140 7.44 2.87 -6.68
CA ALA A 140 8.05 3.75 -5.68
C ALA A 140 8.44 3.03 -4.39
N ALA A 141 7.60 2.11 -3.92
CA ALA A 141 7.91 1.24 -2.80
C ALA A 141 8.97 0.17 -3.14
N ARG A 142 9.33 -0.01 -4.42
CA ARG A 142 10.20 -1.09 -4.91
C ARG A 142 9.67 -2.49 -4.59
N VAL A 143 8.34 -2.65 -4.60
CA VAL A 143 7.65 -3.92 -4.36
C VAL A 143 6.70 -4.25 -5.52
N SER A 144 6.08 -5.43 -5.49
CA SER A 144 5.09 -5.81 -6.51
C SER A 144 3.72 -5.17 -6.25
N ALA A 145 2.91 -4.98 -7.30
CA ALA A 145 1.53 -4.50 -7.16
C ALA A 145 0.64 -5.45 -6.32
N ASN A 146 0.94 -6.75 -6.36
CA ASN A 146 0.28 -7.74 -5.49
C ASN A 146 0.67 -7.54 -4.01
N THR A 147 1.94 -7.23 -3.73
CA THR A 147 2.41 -6.88 -2.38
C THR A 147 1.66 -5.65 -1.86
N ILE A 148 1.53 -4.60 -2.67
CA ILE A 148 0.72 -3.42 -2.29
C ILE A 148 -0.73 -3.82 -1.95
N SER A 149 -1.37 -4.66 -2.77
CA SER A 149 -2.73 -5.13 -2.51
C SER A 149 -2.85 -5.95 -1.21
N GLN A 150 -1.81 -6.69 -0.85
CA GLN A 150 -1.74 -7.42 0.42
C GLN A 150 -1.57 -6.47 1.60
N ILE A 151 -0.73 -5.43 1.45
CA ILE A 151 -0.52 -4.39 2.48
C ILE A 151 -1.81 -3.59 2.71
N GLU A 152 -2.51 -3.18 1.66
CA GLU A 152 -3.82 -2.52 1.75
C GLU A 152 -4.82 -3.37 2.56
N ARG A 153 -4.82 -4.70 2.34
CA ARG A 153 -5.68 -5.62 3.09
C ARG A 153 -5.30 -5.70 4.57
N ILE A 154 -4.00 -5.79 4.86
CA ILE A 154 -3.48 -5.80 6.24
C ILE A 154 -3.88 -4.49 6.93
N GLN A 155 -3.62 -3.34 6.31
CA GLN A 155 -3.96 -2.03 6.86
C GLN A 155 -5.46 -1.90 7.20
N LYS A 156 -6.33 -2.44 6.35
CA LYS A 156 -7.78 -2.34 6.54
C LYS A 156 -8.34 -3.29 7.61
N ALA A 157 -7.79 -4.50 7.74
CA ALA A 157 -8.43 -5.58 8.48
C ALA A 157 -7.61 -6.17 9.64
N ALA A 158 -6.31 -5.89 9.70
CA ALA A 158 -5.44 -6.44 10.73
C ALA A 158 -5.66 -5.78 12.10
N ALA A 159 -5.62 -6.57 13.17
CA ALA A 159 -5.48 -6.07 14.53
C ALA A 159 -4.08 -5.41 14.71
N PRO A 160 -3.95 -4.41 15.62
CA PRO A 160 -2.67 -3.73 15.86
C PRO A 160 -1.50 -4.69 16.12
N GLU A 161 -1.75 -5.75 16.89
CA GLU A 161 -0.76 -6.76 17.24
C GLU A 161 -0.25 -7.53 16.01
N LEU A 162 -1.13 -7.78 15.03
CA LEU A 162 -0.75 -8.41 13.78
C LEU A 162 0.06 -7.44 12.90
N VAL A 163 -0.27 -6.15 12.90
CA VAL A 163 0.52 -5.12 12.19
C VAL A 163 1.94 -5.06 12.76
N ASP A 164 2.09 -5.10 14.07
CA ASP A 164 3.40 -5.08 14.74
C ASP A 164 4.21 -6.36 14.47
N ALA A 165 3.53 -7.52 14.40
CA ALA A 165 4.16 -8.78 14.01
C ALA A 165 4.69 -8.74 12.57
N VAL A 166 4.00 -8.08 11.63
CA VAL A 166 4.49 -7.90 10.25
C VAL A 166 5.64 -6.90 10.22
N ARG A 167 5.50 -5.78 10.93
CA ARG A 167 6.50 -4.70 10.99
C ARG A 167 7.84 -5.18 11.53
N SER A 168 7.82 -6.01 12.57
CA SER A 168 9.01 -6.65 13.16
C SER A 168 9.55 -7.81 12.33
N GLY A 169 8.87 -8.23 11.26
CA GLY A 169 9.26 -9.37 10.43
C GLY A 169 8.99 -10.74 11.05
N ALA A 170 8.20 -10.82 12.13
CA ALA A 170 7.82 -12.10 12.74
C ALA A 170 6.99 -12.98 11.80
N ILE A 171 6.22 -12.37 10.89
CA ILE A 171 5.42 -13.03 9.86
C ILE A 171 5.58 -12.30 8.51
N SER A 172 5.55 -13.05 7.40
CA SER A 172 5.61 -12.47 6.06
C SER A 172 4.31 -11.72 5.69
N ILE A 173 4.42 -10.74 4.80
CA ILE A 173 3.28 -9.96 4.28
C ILE A 173 2.18 -10.88 3.72
N SER A 174 2.56 -11.91 2.96
CA SER A 174 1.60 -12.84 2.35
C SER A 174 0.84 -13.66 3.39
N SER A 175 1.52 -14.15 4.42
CA SER A 175 0.91 -14.92 5.51
C SER A 175 0.03 -14.02 6.37
N ALA A 176 0.49 -12.83 6.71
CA ALA A 176 -0.30 -11.85 7.45
C ALA A 176 -1.54 -11.41 6.69
N ALA A 177 -1.47 -11.24 5.37
CA ALA A 177 -2.63 -10.94 4.55
C ALA A 177 -3.68 -12.06 4.55
N ASN A 178 -3.28 -13.31 4.83
CA ASN A 178 -4.23 -14.40 5.07
C ASN A 178 -4.81 -14.32 6.49
N VAL A 179 -3.97 -14.15 7.51
CA VAL A 179 -4.44 -14.00 8.91
C VAL A 179 -5.39 -12.81 9.05
N ALA A 180 -5.14 -11.69 8.35
CA ALA A 180 -6.00 -10.51 8.34
C ALA A 180 -7.42 -10.74 7.78
N SER A 181 -7.68 -11.89 7.13
CA SER A 181 -9.05 -12.26 6.74
C SER A 181 -9.85 -13.01 7.82
N LEU A 182 -9.22 -13.32 8.94
CA LEU A 182 -9.88 -13.90 10.12
C LEU A 182 -10.53 -12.80 10.98
N PRO A 183 -11.51 -13.14 11.85
CA PRO A 183 -12.01 -12.22 12.87
C PRO A 183 -10.90 -11.71 13.79
N ARG A 184 -11.03 -10.48 14.30
CA ARG A 184 -9.98 -9.82 15.10
C ARG A 184 -9.50 -10.66 16.28
N GLU A 185 -10.42 -11.31 16.99
CA GLU A 185 -10.08 -12.19 18.13
C GLU A 185 -9.15 -13.33 17.72
N ALA A 186 -9.41 -13.97 16.58
CA ALA A 186 -8.56 -15.05 16.07
C ALA A 186 -7.19 -14.54 15.61
N GLN A 187 -7.11 -13.30 15.11
CA GLN A 187 -5.83 -12.67 14.78
C GLN A 187 -4.99 -12.45 16.04
N VAL A 188 -5.59 -11.88 17.08
CA VAL A 188 -4.92 -11.61 18.37
C VAL A 188 -4.47 -12.92 19.01
N ALA A 189 -5.32 -13.95 19.02
CA ALA A 189 -4.97 -15.28 19.53
C ALA A 189 -3.80 -15.90 18.77
N ALA A 190 -3.77 -15.77 17.44
CA ALA A 190 -2.66 -16.25 16.62
C ALA A 190 -1.35 -15.52 16.94
N VAL A 191 -1.39 -14.20 17.13
CA VAL A 191 -0.21 -13.40 17.52
C VAL A 191 0.28 -13.79 18.92
N ALA A 192 -0.63 -13.97 19.88
CA ALA A 192 -0.31 -14.35 21.25
C ALA A 192 0.35 -15.74 21.35
N GLY A 193 -0.03 -16.67 20.47
CA GLY A 193 0.64 -17.97 20.34
C GLY A 193 2.07 -17.87 19.78
N GLY A 194 2.43 -16.76 19.15
CA GLY A 194 3.75 -16.51 18.60
C GLY A 194 3.92 -17.02 17.17
N LYS A 195 5.18 -17.17 16.75
CA LYS A 195 5.53 -17.38 15.33
C LYS A 195 4.94 -18.65 14.72
N LYS A 196 4.87 -19.75 15.48
CA LYS A 196 4.37 -21.04 14.95
C LYS A 196 2.87 -20.99 14.71
N GLU A 197 2.12 -20.44 15.65
CA GLU A 197 0.67 -20.30 15.65
C GLU A 197 0.24 -19.33 14.55
N LEU A 198 0.95 -18.22 14.39
CA LEU A 198 0.79 -17.31 13.24
C LEU A 198 0.95 -18.01 11.89
N GLN A 199 1.98 -18.85 11.75
CA GLN A 199 2.21 -19.61 10.51
C GLN A 199 1.14 -20.66 10.27
N GLN A 200 0.68 -21.34 11.33
CA GLN A 200 -0.40 -22.32 11.25
C GLN A 200 -1.73 -21.67 10.85
N ALA A 201 -2.11 -20.55 11.49
CA ALA A 201 -3.32 -19.80 11.15
C ALA A 201 -3.28 -19.34 9.69
N ALA A 202 -2.15 -18.79 9.24
CA ALA A 202 -1.97 -18.37 7.84
C ALA A 202 -2.12 -19.53 6.86
N ARG A 203 -1.58 -20.71 7.22
CA ARG A 203 -1.65 -21.94 6.41
C ARG A 203 -3.09 -22.46 6.33
N GLN A 204 -3.80 -22.54 7.45
CA GLN A 204 -5.20 -22.99 7.49
C GLN A 204 -6.09 -22.10 6.62
N VAL A 205 -5.95 -20.78 6.71
CA VAL A 205 -6.70 -19.85 5.86
C VAL A 205 -6.40 -20.07 4.38
N ARG A 206 -5.12 -20.29 4.03
CA ARG A 206 -4.73 -20.55 2.65
C ARG A 206 -5.34 -21.86 2.14
N GLU A 207 -5.30 -22.92 2.95
CA GLU A 207 -5.88 -24.22 2.61
C GLU A 207 -7.40 -24.12 2.41
N GLN A 208 -8.11 -23.45 3.32
CA GLN A 208 -9.54 -23.17 3.19
C GLN A 208 -9.87 -22.38 1.92
N LYS A 209 -9.12 -21.32 1.61
CA LYS A 209 -9.30 -20.56 0.35
C LYS A 209 -9.02 -21.40 -0.89
N SER A 210 -8.04 -22.30 -0.83
CA SER A 210 -7.74 -23.20 -1.94
C SER A 210 -8.79 -24.29 -2.14
N ALA A 211 -9.39 -24.78 -1.06
CA ALA A 211 -10.46 -25.78 -1.09
C ALA A 211 -11.81 -25.17 -1.53
N ALA A 212 -12.08 -23.91 -1.15
CA ALA A 212 -13.28 -23.18 -1.55
C ALA A 212 -13.22 -22.64 -2.99
N LYS A 213 -12.04 -22.56 -3.60
CA LYS A 213 -11.91 -22.20 -5.00
C LYS A 213 -12.38 -23.39 -5.83
N PRO A 214 -13.35 -23.23 -6.77
CA PRO A 214 -13.71 -24.31 -7.66
C PRO A 214 -12.42 -24.80 -8.32
N LYS A 215 -12.19 -26.11 -8.29
CA LYS A 215 -11.12 -26.71 -9.07
C LYS A 215 -11.33 -26.16 -10.48
N LYS A 216 -10.42 -25.31 -10.94
CA LYS A 216 -10.19 -25.23 -12.37
C LYS A 216 -9.76 -26.65 -12.67
N ASP A 217 -10.66 -27.45 -13.21
CA ASP A 217 -10.26 -28.56 -14.03
C ASP A 217 -9.37 -27.89 -15.07
N VAL A 218 -8.06 -27.93 -14.77
CA VAL A 218 -7.05 -27.76 -15.79
C VAL A 218 -7.30 -28.99 -16.63
N ASP A 219 -8.17 -28.84 -17.62
CA ASP A 219 -8.26 -29.76 -18.73
C ASP A 219 -6.85 -29.78 -19.30
N THR A 220 -6.07 -30.76 -18.86
CA THR A 220 -4.72 -31.06 -19.34
C THR A 220 -4.84 -31.70 -20.72
N GLY A 221 -5.69 -31.14 -21.57
CA GLY A 221 -5.59 -31.33 -23.00
C GLY A 221 -4.32 -30.63 -23.48
N THR A 222 -3.60 -31.30 -24.35
CA THR A 222 -2.46 -30.75 -25.09
C THR A 222 -2.84 -29.39 -25.73
N PRO A 223 -1.87 -28.50 -26.02
CA PRO A 223 -2.16 -27.22 -26.69
C PRO A 223 -2.99 -27.37 -27.97
N GLU A 224 -2.89 -28.51 -28.66
CA GLU A 224 -3.68 -28.85 -29.84
C GLU A 224 -5.17 -29.11 -29.52
N GLU A 225 -5.47 -29.77 -28.40
CA GLU A 225 -6.85 -30.02 -27.95
C GLU A 225 -7.53 -28.73 -27.49
N GLN A 226 -6.79 -27.83 -26.84
CA GLN A 226 -7.31 -26.50 -26.47
C GLN A 226 -7.62 -25.65 -27.71
N VAL A 227 -6.77 -25.68 -28.73
CA VAL A 227 -7.01 -24.98 -30.00
C VAL A 227 -8.23 -25.58 -30.73
N LYS A 228 -8.39 -26.91 -30.68
CA LYS A 228 -9.55 -27.59 -31.28
C LYS A 228 -10.86 -27.22 -30.56
N ALA A 229 -10.85 -27.20 -29.23
CA ALA A 229 -11.99 -26.79 -28.42
C ALA A 229 -12.37 -25.32 -28.65
N LEU A 230 -11.39 -24.42 -28.70
CA LEU A 230 -11.60 -23.01 -29.01
C LEU A 230 -12.17 -22.80 -30.41
N LYS A 231 -11.69 -23.56 -31.41
CA LYS A 231 -12.24 -23.50 -32.78
C LYS A 231 -13.69 -23.96 -32.85
N ALA A 232 -14.05 -25.01 -32.10
CA ALA A 232 -15.42 -25.49 -32.02
C ALA A 232 -16.35 -24.45 -31.37
N GLN A 233 -15.93 -23.83 -30.27
CA GLN A 233 -16.69 -22.73 -29.64
C GLN A 233 -16.85 -21.52 -30.57
N VAL A 234 -15.81 -21.15 -31.32
CA VAL A 234 -15.89 -20.05 -32.29
C VAL A 234 -16.88 -20.37 -33.42
N ALA A 235 -16.96 -21.62 -33.88
CA ALA A 235 -17.93 -22.03 -34.89
C ALA A 235 -19.38 -21.93 -34.36
N GLU A 236 -19.63 -22.45 -33.16
CA GLU A 236 -20.94 -22.39 -32.52
C GLU A 236 -21.41 -20.94 -32.28
N LEU A 237 -20.50 -20.07 -31.80
CA LEU A 237 -20.80 -18.66 -31.60
C LEU A 237 -21.12 -17.94 -32.91
N LYS A 238 -20.45 -18.28 -34.02
CA LYS A 238 -20.75 -17.72 -35.34
C LYS A 238 -22.15 -18.13 -35.81
N ASP A 239 -22.54 -19.38 -35.63
CA ASP A 239 -23.87 -19.86 -35.99
C ASP A 239 -24.95 -19.18 -35.15
N ARG A 240 -24.66 -18.97 -33.85
CA ARG A 240 -25.58 -18.23 -32.97
C ARG A 240 -25.72 -16.77 -33.37
N VAL A 241 -24.63 -16.11 -33.74
CA VAL A 241 -24.65 -14.73 -34.25
C VAL A 241 -25.45 -14.65 -35.55
N ALA A 242 -25.26 -15.58 -36.50
CA ALA A 242 -26.02 -15.62 -37.74
C ALA A 242 -27.53 -15.79 -37.47
N THR A 243 -27.89 -16.65 -36.52
CA THR A 243 -29.28 -16.85 -36.09
C THR A 243 -29.87 -15.55 -35.50
N LEU A 244 -29.15 -14.90 -34.59
CA LEU A 244 -29.59 -13.65 -33.96
C LEU A 244 -29.70 -12.48 -34.96
N ILE A 245 -28.87 -12.46 -36.00
CA ILE A 245 -28.98 -11.47 -37.09
C ILE A 245 -30.28 -11.69 -37.85
N ASN A 246 -30.58 -12.93 -38.25
CA ASN A 246 -31.85 -13.25 -38.92
C ASN A 246 -33.06 -12.92 -38.05
N GLU A 247 -33.04 -13.28 -36.77
CA GLU A 247 -34.11 -12.93 -35.83
C GLU A 247 -34.29 -11.41 -35.72
N ASN A 248 -33.19 -10.64 -35.69
CA ASN A 248 -33.26 -9.18 -35.69
C ASN A 248 -33.83 -8.61 -36.99
N GLU A 249 -33.49 -9.16 -38.16
CA GLU A 249 -34.06 -8.70 -39.43
C GLU A 249 -35.56 -8.94 -39.50
N VAL A 250 -36.01 -10.12 -39.05
CA VAL A 250 -37.44 -10.45 -38.97
C VAL A 250 -38.17 -9.52 -37.99
N LEU A 251 -37.58 -9.23 -36.83
CA LEU A 251 -38.17 -8.31 -35.86
C LEU A 251 -38.22 -6.88 -36.41
N LYS A 252 -37.18 -6.41 -37.11
CA LYS A 252 -37.19 -5.10 -37.78
C LYS A 252 -38.30 -4.99 -38.82
N GLN A 253 -38.48 -6.02 -39.66
CA GLN A 253 -39.58 -6.05 -40.64
C GLN A 253 -40.95 -6.01 -39.96
N LYS A 254 -41.14 -6.76 -38.86
CA LYS A 254 -42.38 -6.70 -38.07
C LYS A 254 -42.64 -5.33 -37.45
N LEU A 255 -41.61 -4.65 -36.98
CA LEU A 255 -41.73 -3.29 -36.42
C LEU A 255 -42.10 -2.26 -37.49
N VAL A 256 -41.57 -2.39 -38.71
CA VAL A 256 -41.97 -1.53 -39.86
C VAL A 256 -43.45 -1.75 -40.17
N LEU A 257 -43.91 -3.01 -40.24
CA LEU A 257 -45.32 -3.33 -40.49
C LEU A 257 -46.27 -2.87 -39.38
N LEU A 258 -45.80 -2.76 -38.14
CA LEU A 258 -46.57 -2.26 -36.99
C LEU A 258 -46.52 -0.74 -36.83
N GLY A 259 -45.55 -0.07 -37.45
CA GLY A 259 -45.42 1.40 -37.45
C GLY A 259 -46.11 2.09 -38.63
N GLU A 260 -46.58 1.31 -39.62
CA GLU A 260 -47.33 1.79 -40.78
C GLU A 260 -48.88 1.60 -40.64
N ALA A 261 -49.35 1.16 -39.46
CA ALA A 261 -50.77 1.02 -39.10
C ALA A 261 -51.19 2.08 -38.07
#